data_AF-A0A9D0IDA5-F1
#
_entry.id   AF-A0A9D0IDA5-F1
#
_cell.length_a   1.000
_cell.length_b   1.000
_cell.length_c   1.000
_cell.angle_alpha   90.00
_cell.angle_beta   90.00
_cell.angle_gamma   90.00
#
_symmetry.space_group_name_H-M   'P 1'
#
loop_
_entity.id
_entity.type
_entity.pdbx_description
1 polymer ?
#
loop_
_entity_poly.entity_id
_entity_poly.type
_entity_poly.pdbx_seq_one_letter_code
_entity_poly.pdbx_strand_id
1 'polypeptide(L)'
;MLELALESRELETAYALLSLSPRLGDAERVSGWLLLGDLYREAGWRARALLSYQMAAGGALRSPSIGDRVRAVGLITAARRLAQMGVREDARFYLDQAVWVLAKAPTLTVAERQRLFPTVTATYQELGLHWKAWRSLAQQLRPEVVRRTYAPRPAVRSAVVLLQPARDTRLLAAAAARQQAARELLAVWRCTEAGRTEAPSCRAAAQARLAEALRTEDKAVRAYLAVIGGTTEAAATEIYWLALKRQVARGGFGLELVPEWRETLPGLRAELSAAYGRLVARWQQERSAGEGARQVLTWCYWGLYPDCPQGTLAQALPHQPHDPLDLVVLQEGDPPRLGYRGDGGE
;
A
#
# COMPACT_ATOMS: atom_id res chain seq x y z
N MET A 1 14.43 -2.21 5.08
CA MET A 1 14.36 -3.58 4.51
C MET A 1 13.83 -3.56 3.09
N LEU A 2 12.72 -2.87 2.80
CA LEU A 2 12.25 -2.72 1.43
C LEU A 2 13.28 -2.03 0.52
N GLU A 3 13.85 -0.91 0.95
CA GLU A 3 14.93 -0.22 0.23
C GLU A 3 16.09 -1.16 -0.10
N LEU A 4 16.64 -1.84 0.91
CA LEU A 4 17.72 -2.82 0.72
C LEU A 4 17.36 -3.92 -0.29
N ALA A 5 16.14 -4.45 -0.26
CA ALA A 5 15.69 -5.47 -1.22
C ALA A 5 15.60 -4.92 -2.65
N LEU A 6 15.12 -3.68 -2.80
CA LEU A 6 15.03 -3.00 -4.10
C LEU A 6 16.43 -2.65 -4.64
N GLU A 7 17.32 -2.13 -3.80
CA GLU A 7 18.71 -1.80 -4.13
C GLU A 7 19.51 -3.05 -4.51
N SER A 8 19.30 -4.15 -3.79
CA SER A 8 19.96 -5.44 -4.07
C SER A 8 19.31 -6.22 -5.22
N ARG A 9 18.29 -5.66 -5.88
CA ARG A 9 17.49 -6.31 -6.94
C ARG A 9 16.90 -7.67 -6.52
N GLU A 10 16.62 -7.85 -5.24
CA GLU A 10 15.90 -9.02 -4.72
C GLU A 10 14.38 -8.86 -4.97
N LEU A 11 13.98 -9.02 -6.23
CA LEU A 11 12.64 -8.63 -6.69
C LEU A 11 11.51 -9.37 -5.97
N GLU A 12 11.69 -10.67 -5.68
CA GLU A 12 10.67 -11.47 -4.97
C GLU A 12 10.58 -11.07 -3.50
N THR A 13 11.71 -10.75 -2.86
CA THR A 13 11.73 -10.22 -1.49
C THR A 13 11.00 -8.87 -1.44
N ALA A 14 11.29 -7.97 -2.39
CA ALA A 14 10.62 -6.68 -2.49
C ALA A 14 9.11 -6.83 -2.72
N TYR A 15 8.70 -7.73 -3.62
CA TYR A 15 7.29 -8.06 -3.86
C TYR A 15 6.60 -8.57 -2.60
N ALA A 16 7.22 -9.53 -1.89
CA ALA A 16 6.67 -10.08 -0.65
C ALA A 16 6.52 -8.99 0.43
N LEU A 17 7.50 -8.09 0.56
CA LEU A 17 7.41 -6.95 1.48
C LEU A 17 6.25 -6.01 1.09
N LEU A 18 6.12 -5.67 -0.18
CA LEU A 18 5.08 -4.76 -0.69
C LEU A 18 3.67 -5.35 -0.67
N SER A 19 3.52 -6.67 -0.73
CA SER A 19 2.21 -7.35 -0.72
C SER A 19 1.77 -7.81 0.67
N LEU A 20 2.71 -8.23 1.52
CA LEU A 20 2.38 -8.91 2.78
C LEU A 20 2.67 -8.06 4.02
N SER A 21 3.55 -7.07 3.96
CA SER A 21 3.90 -6.29 5.15
C SER A 21 2.80 -5.29 5.49
N PRO A 22 2.17 -5.37 6.67
CA PRO A 22 1.27 -4.32 7.14
C PRO A 22 2.04 -3.10 7.69
N ARG A 23 3.37 -3.12 7.73
CA ARG A 23 4.19 -2.03 8.31
C ARG A 23 4.49 -0.88 7.35
N LEU A 24 4.33 -1.10 6.05
CA LEU A 24 4.63 -0.07 5.05
C LEU A 24 3.50 0.95 5.01
N GLY A 25 3.86 2.23 5.12
CA GLY A 25 2.93 3.32 4.89
C GLY A 25 2.47 3.35 3.43
N ASP A 26 1.29 3.90 3.19
CA ASP A 26 0.65 3.86 1.88
C ASP A 26 1.50 4.57 0.79
N ALA A 27 2.12 5.71 1.13
CA ALA A 27 3.02 6.44 0.25
C ALA A 27 4.30 5.65 -0.09
N GLU A 28 4.88 4.99 0.93
CA GLU A 28 6.04 4.11 0.76
C GLU A 28 5.68 2.93 -0.13
N ARG A 29 4.50 2.33 0.06
CA ARG A 29 4.01 1.21 -0.74
C ARG A 29 3.78 1.60 -2.19
N VAL A 30 3.14 2.75 -2.45
CA VAL A 30 2.96 3.27 -3.83
C VAL A 30 4.31 3.47 -4.51
N SER A 31 5.26 4.12 -3.82
CA SER A 31 6.59 4.39 -4.38
C SER A 31 7.37 3.10 -4.63
N GLY A 32 7.32 2.15 -3.68
CA GLY A 32 7.97 0.86 -3.82
C GLY A 32 7.39 0.02 -4.96
N TRP A 33 6.07 0.04 -5.17
CA TRP A 33 5.44 -0.61 -6.33
C TRP A 33 5.89 0.01 -7.66
N LEU A 34 6.01 1.34 -7.76
CA LEU A 34 6.55 1.99 -8.96
C LEU A 34 7.99 1.53 -9.25
N LEU A 35 8.85 1.53 -8.24
CA LEU A 35 10.25 1.12 -8.37
C LEU A 35 10.36 -0.37 -8.72
N LEU A 36 9.60 -1.23 -8.06
CA LEU A 36 9.57 -2.65 -8.37
C LEU A 36 9.05 -2.91 -9.80
N GLY A 37 8.09 -2.13 -10.27
CA GLY A 37 7.62 -2.19 -11.65
C GLY A 37 8.71 -1.86 -12.66
N ASP A 38 9.49 -0.80 -12.39
CA ASP A 38 10.64 -0.42 -13.22
C ASP A 38 11.69 -1.55 -13.26
N LEU A 39 12.02 -2.15 -12.10
CA LEU A 39 12.95 -3.28 -12.01
C LEU A 39 12.44 -4.54 -12.73
N TYR A 40 11.15 -4.88 -12.59
CA TYR A 40 10.56 -6.01 -13.34
C TYR A 40 10.56 -5.76 -14.84
N ARG A 41 10.35 -4.52 -15.28
CA ARG A 41 10.41 -4.15 -16.70
C ARG A 41 11.83 -4.31 -17.24
N GLU A 42 12.85 -3.86 -16.51
CA GLU A 42 14.26 -4.06 -16.85
C GLU A 42 14.63 -5.55 -16.94
N ALA A 43 14.07 -6.38 -16.06
CA ALA A 43 14.25 -7.84 -16.07
C ALA A 43 13.43 -8.56 -17.17
N GLY A 44 12.66 -7.85 -17.98
CA GLY A 44 11.79 -8.43 -19.02
C GLY A 44 10.50 -9.07 -18.50
N TRP A 45 10.19 -8.95 -17.20
CA TRP A 45 9.02 -9.56 -16.57
C TRP A 45 7.78 -8.68 -16.73
N ARG A 46 7.33 -8.55 -17.98
CA ARG A 46 6.27 -7.61 -18.39
C ARG A 46 5.00 -7.70 -17.56
N ALA A 47 4.46 -8.90 -17.33
CA ALA A 47 3.22 -9.08 -16.58
C ALA A 47 3.33 -8.57 -15.12
N ARG A 48 4.49 -8.78 -14.49
CA ARG A 48 4.75 -8.34 -13.12
C ARG A 48 4.97 -6.83 -13.04
N ALA A 49 5.64 -6.25 -14.03
CA ALA A 49 5.76 -4.80 -14.14
C ALA A 49 4.39 -4.11 -14.27
N LEU A 50 3.51 -4.64 -15.14
CA LEU A 50 2.13 -4.14 -15.28
C LEU A 50 1.36 -4.19 -13.97
N LEU A 51 1.37 -5.34 -13.31
CA LEU A 51 0.73 -5.50 -12.01
C LEU A 51 1.27 -4.47 -11.01
N SER A 52 2.59 -4.31 -10.91
CA SER A 52 3.21 -3.34 -10.01
C SER A 52 2.73 -1.91 -10.27
N TYR A 53 2.66 -1.48 -11.54
CA TYR A 53 2.14 -0.13 -11.85
C TYR A 53 0.65 0.02 -11.55
N GLN A 54 -0.17 -1.00 -11.78
CA GLN A 54 -1.57 -1.01 -11.37
C GLN A 54 -1.73 -0.96 -9.85
N MET A 55 -0.92 -1.71 -9.10
CA MET A 55 -0.90 -1.67 -7.63
C MET A 55 -0.52 -0.29 -7.11
N ALA A 56 0.48 0.36 -7.71
CA ALA A 56 0.85 1.73 -7.40
C ALA A 56 -0.28 2.72 -7.69
N ALA A 57 -0.85 2.69 -8.90
CA ALA A 57 -1.91 3.59 -9.32
C ALA A 57 -3.17 3.44 -8.46
N GLY A 58 -3.62 2.20 -8.25
CA GLY A 58 -4.81 1.92 -7.45
C GLY A 58 -4.63 2.24 -5.96
N GLY A 59 -3.43 2.06 -5.41
CA GLY A 59 -3.08 2.50 -4.06
C GLY A 59 -3.03 4.02 -3.94
N ALA A 60 -2.41 4.70 -4.92
CA ALA A 60 -2.40 6.16 -5.01
C ALA A 60 -3.83 6.71 -5.11
N LEU A 61 -4.70 6.03 -5.84
CA LEU A 61 -6.06 6.49 -6.03
C LEU A 61 -6.92 6.36 -4.75
N ARG A 62 -6.80 5.25 -4.02
CA ARG A 62 -7.70 4.90 -2.90
C ARG A 62 -7.24 5.36 -1.53
N SER A 63 -5.93 5.41 -1.29
CA SER A 63 -5.40 5.66 0.04
C SER A 63 -5.84 7.02 0.56
N PRO A 64 -6.52 7.12 1.71
CA PRO A 64 -6.83 8.41 2.33
C PRO A 64 -5.62 9.01 3.07
N SER A 65 -4.58 8.21 3.33
CA SER A 65 -3.42 8.62 4.14
C SER A 65 -2.31 9.30 3.34
N ILE A 66 -2.32 9.18 2.00
CA ILE A 66 -1.36 9.89 1.16
C ILE A 66 -1.78 11.35 0.91
N GLY A 67 -0.82 12.25 0.97
CA GLY A 67 -1.02 13.66 0.61
C GLY A 67 -1.26 13.85 -0.89
N ASP A 68 -1.97 14.93 -1.25
CA ASP A 68 -2.42 15.20 -2.62
C ASP A 68 -1.27 15.26 -3.65
N ARG A 69 -0.09 15.74 -3.24
CA ARG A 69 1.10 15.74 -4.09
C ARG A 69 1.61 14.35 -4.40
N VAL A 70 1.74 13.50 -3.38
CA VAL A 70 2.17 12.11 -3.55
C VAL A 70 1.16 11.36 -4.41
N ARG A 71 -0.14 11.60 -4.19
CA ARG A 71 -1.23 11.07 -5.02
C ARG A 71 -1.08 11.44 -6.49
N ALA A 72 -0.95 12.74 -6.79
CA ALA A 72 -0.82 13.22 -8.16
C ALA A 72 0.43 12.64 -8.83
N VAL A 73 1.59 12.70 -8.17
CA VAL A 73 2.85 12.17 -8.71
C VAL A 73 2.76 10.65 -8.96
N GLY A 74 2.20 9.90 -8.02
CA GLY A 74 2.03 8.45 -8.14
C GLY A 74 1.15 8.06 -9.32
N LEU A 75 0.01 8.73 -9.49
CA LEU A 75 -0.92 8.50 -10.60
C LEU A 75 -0.28 8.84 -11.96
N ILE A 76 0.36 10.00 -12.09
CA ILE A 76 1.04 10.43 -13.33
C ILE A 76 2.13 9.44 -13.71
N THR A 77 2.95 9.05 -12.72
CA THR A 77 4.08 8.14 -12.96
C THR A 77 3.57 6.77 -13.39
N ALA A 78 2.60 6.19 -12.68
CA ALA A 78 2.02 4.90 -13.04
C ALA A 78 1.34 4.95 -14.42
N ALA A 79 0.54 5.98 -14.71
CA ALA A 79 -0.12 6.17 -16.00
C ALA A 79 0.89 6.20 -17.15
N ARG A 80 1.98 6.98 -16.99
CA ARG A 80 3.05 7.04 -17.99
C ARG A 80 3.73 5.69 -18.20
N ARG A 81 4.01 4.96 -17.12
CA ARG A 81 4.62 3.62 -17.23
C ARG A 81 3.70 2.61 -17.92
N LEU A 82 2.41 2.63 -17.61
CA LEU A 82 1.38 1.83 -18.29
C LEU A 82 1.28 2.19 -19.78
N ALA A 83 1.32 3.49 -20.11
CA ALA A 83 1.33 3.98 -21.49
C ALA A 83 2.54 3.45 -22.28
N GLN A 84 3.74 3.53 -21.69
CA GLN A 84 4.98 3.00 -22.27
C GLN A 84 4.91 1.48 -22.47
N MET A 85 4.10 0.79 -21.68
CA MET A 85 3.85 -0.64 -21.84
C MET A 85 2.68 -0.94 -22.78
N GLY A 86 2.01 0.05 -23.37
CA GLY A 86 0.91 -0.14 -24.32
C GLY A 86 -0.47 -0.39 -23.70
N VAL A 87 -0.62 -0.26 -22.37
CA VAL A 87 -1.92 -0.39 -21.68
C VAL A 87 -2.58 0.99 -21.65
N ARG A 88 -3.10 1.40 -22.80
CA ARG A 88 -3.54 2.79 -23.04
C ARG A 88 -4.80 3.19 -22.25
N GLU A 89 -5.74 2.27 -22.07
CA GLU A 89 -6.99 2.56 -21.36
C GLU A 89 -6.75 2.83 -19.88
N ASP A 90 -6.03 1.93 -19.18
CA ASP A 90 -5.63 2.13 -17.79
C ASP A 90 -4.79 3.40 -17.63
N ALA A 91 -3.83 3.62 -18.54
CA ALA A 91 -3.00 4.81 -18.53
C ALA A 91 -3.83 6.10 -18.63
N ARG A 92 -4.79 6.14 -19.54
CA ARG A 92 -5.72 7.26 -19.69
C ARG A 92 -6.55 7.45 -18.42
N PHE A 93 -7.15 6.37 -17.91
CA PHE A 93 -7.97 6.42 -16.70
C PHE A 93 -7.20 7.04 -15.53
N TYR A 94 -6.01 6.54 -15.20
CA TYR A 94 -5.23 7.08 -14.08
C TYR A 94 -4.70 8.48 -14.34
N LEU A 95 -4.45 8.85 -15.61
CA LEU A 95 -4.05 10.21 -15.96
C LEU A 95 -5.22 11.19 -15.78
N ASP A 96 -6.44 10.82 -16.17
CA ASP A 96 -7.67 11.60 -15.90
C ASP A 96 -7.84 11.85 -14.39
N GLN A 97 -7.64 10.81 -13.57
CA GLN A 97 -7.65 10.94 -12.10
C GLN A 97 -6.58 11.90 -11.60
N ALA A 98 -5.35 11.81 -12.11
CA ALA A 98 -4.27 12.71 -11.72
C ALA A 98 -4.60 14.18 -12.00
N VAL A 99 -5.21 14.47 -13.15
CA VAL A 99 -5.56 15.86 -13.49
C VAL A 99 -6.65 16.37 -12.58
N TRP A 100 -7.62 15.54 -12.24
CA TRP A 100 -8.65 15.91 -11.30
C TRP A 100 -8.05 16.28 -9.94
N VAL A 101 -7.11 15.48 -9.43
CA VAL A 101 -6.34 15.80 -8.21
C VAL A 101 -5.63 17.14 -8.38
N LEU A 102 -4.90 17.35 -9.47
CA LEU A 102 -4.22 18.63 -9.74
C LEU A 102 -5.17 19.83 -9.80
N ALA A 103 -6.46 19.62 -10.10
CA ALA A 103 -7.44 20.68 -10.23
C ALA A 103 -8.19 20.96 -8.92
N LYS A 104 -8.53 19.93 -8.14
CA LYS A 104 -9.43 20.05 -6.97
C LYS A 104 -8.78 19.80 -5.62
N ALA A 105 -7.59 19.21 -5.56
CA ALA A 105 -6.86 18.94 -4.33
C ALA A 105 -6.67 20.20 -3.47
N PRO A 106 -7.20 20.25 -2.25
CA PRO A 106 -7.11 21.44 -1.40
C PRO A 106 -5.70 21.70 -0.88
N THR A 107 -4.84 20.68 -0.78
CA THR A 107 -3.49 20.87 -0.21
C THR A 107 -2.43 21.18 -1.26
N LEU A 108 -2.75 21.11 -2.56
CA LEU A 108 -1.80 21.42 -3.63
C LEU A 108 -1.65 22.92 -3.84
N THR A 109 -0.43 23.42 -3.65
CA THR A 109 -0.09 24.83 -3.92
C THR A 109 -0.12 25.13 -5.42
N VAL A 110 -0.27 26.42 -5.78
CA VAL A 110 -0.21 26.88 -7.17
C VAL A 110 1.13 26.51 -7.81
N ALA A 111 2.24 26.68 -7.09
CA ALA A 111 3.57 26.33 -7.57
C ALA A 111 3.72 24.82 -7.86
N GLU A 112 3.18 23.96 -7.00
CA GLU A 112 3.19 22.51 -7.23
C GLU A 112 2.35 22.12 -8.45
N ARG A 113 1.17 22.72 -8.62
CA ARG A 113 0.32 22.51 -9.81
C ARG A 113 1.04 22.92 -11.08
N GLN A 114 1.67 24.09 -11.09
CA GLN A 114 2.45 24.59 -12.24
C GLN A 114 3.65 23.68 -12.57
N ARG A 115 4.29 23.08 -11.58
CA ARG A 115 5.40 22.12 -11.79
C ARG A 115 4.92 20.78 -12.36
N LEU A 116 3.74 20.29 -11.93
CA LEU A 116 3.22 18.98 -12.34
C LEU A 116 2.48 19.02 -13.69
N PHE A 117 1.90 20.17 -14.06
CA PHE A 117 1.10 20.32 -15.27
C PHE A 117 1.83 19.99 -16.59
N PRO A 118 3.10 20.39 -16.81
CA PRO A 118 3.84 19.99 -18.00
C PRO A 118 4.00 18.47 -18.12
N THR A 119 4.21 17.77 -17.01
CA THR A 119 4.38 16.31 -16.98
C THR A 119 3.10 15.59 -17.41
N VAL A 120 1.94 16.05 -16.91
CA VAL A 120 0.63 15.54 -17.34
C VAL A 120 0.41 15.77 -18.84
N THR A 121 0.71 16.99 -19.30
CA THR A 121 0.49 17.36 -20.71
C THR A 121 1.34 16.49 -21.64
N ALA A 122 2.63 16.31 -21.31
CA ALA A 122 3.52 15.42 -22.06
C ALA A 122 3.00 13.98 -22.07
N THR A 123 2.46 13.48 -20.94
CA THR A 123 1.92 12.11 -20.86
C THR A 123 0.66 11.93 -21.73
N TYR A 124 -0.22 12.95 -21.82
CA TYR A 124 -1.35 12.92 -22.76
C TYR A 124 -0.89 12.88 -24.22
N GLN A 125 0.14 13.66 -24.55
CA GLN A 125 0.71 13.69 -25.90
C GLN A 125 1.36 12.34 -26.25
N GLU A 126 2.10 11.73 -25.33
CA GLU A 126 2.65 10.37 -25.48
C GLU A 126 1.55 9.33 -25.74
N LEU A 127 0.34 9.53 -25.17
CA LEU A 127 -0.83 8.68 -25.39
C LEU A 127 -1.58 8.97 -26.71
N GLY A 128 -1.19 9.99 -27.48
CA GLY A 128 -1.89 10.41 -28.69
C GLY A 128 -3.24 11.10 -28.41
N LEU A 129 -3.45 11.58 -27.19
CA LEU A 129 -4.68 12.23 -26.77
C LEU A 129 -4.56 13.76 -26.89
N HIS A 130 -5.59 14.41 -27.43
CA HIS A 130 -5.59 15.86 -27.62
C HIS A 130 -5.76 16.61 -26.30
N TRP A 131 -4.65 17.13 -25.77
CA TRP A 131 -4.59 17.92 -24.53
C TRP A 131 -5.50 19.17 -24.53
N LYS A 132 -5.92 19.67 -25.71
CA LYS A 132 -6.79 20.85 -25.85
C LYS A 132 -8.17 20.67 -25.21
N ALA A 133 -8.76 19.46 -25.28
CA ALA A 133 -10.03 19.17 -24.61
C ALA A 133 -9.89 19.26 -23.08
N TRP A 134 -8.73 18.84 -22.56
CA TRP A 134 -8.42 18.96 -21.14
C TRP A 134 -8.00 20.38 -20.74
N ARG A 135 -7.36 21.18 -21.60
CA ARG A 135 -7.06 22.59 -21.30
C ARG A 135 -8.34 23.37 -20.95
N SER A 136 -9.41 23.15 -21.70
CA SER A 136 -10.72 23.74 -21.42
C SER A 136 -11.28 23.25 -20.08
N LEU A 137 -11.15 21.95 -19.78
CA LEU A 137 -11.57 21.37 -18.50
C LEU A 137 -10.71 21.86 -17.31
N ALA A 138 -9.40 21.99 -17.46
CA ALA A 138 -8.50 22.55 -16.44
C ALA A 138 -8.74 24.05 -16.21
N GLN A 139 -9.19 24.78 -17.24
CA GLN A 139 -9.65 26.17 -17.11
C GLN A 139 -10.97 26.25 -16.33
N GLN A 140 -11.90 25.31 -16.54
CA GLN A 140 -13.15 25.18 -15.79
C GLN A 140 -12.94 24.68 -14.35
N LEU A 141 -11.95 23.82 -14.14
CA LEU A 141 -11.58 23.27 -12.83
C LEU A 141 -10.53 24.13 -12.11
N ARG A 142 -10.24 25.35 -12.60
CA ARG A 142 -9.43 26.33 -11.84
C ARG A 142 -9.95 26.35 -10.41
N PRO A 143 -9.08 26.29 -9.40
CA PRO A 143 -9.54 26.52 -8.05
C PRO A 143 -10.19 27.91 -8.10
N GLU A 144 -11.50 27.98 -7.86
CA GLU A 144 -12.06 29.24 -7.39
C GLU A 144 -11.11 29.66 -6.28
N VAL A 145 -10.59 30.89 -6.37
CA VAL A 145 -9.94 31.52 -5.23
C VAL A 145 -11.08 31.77 -4.26
N VAL A 146 -11.57 30.70 -3.64
CA VAL A 146 -12.48 30.81 -2.52
C VAL A 146 -11.58 31.43 -1.47
N ARG A 147 -11.75 32.74 -1.25
CA ARG A 147 -11.42 33.40 0.00
C ARG A 147 -12.25 32.73 1.09
N ARG A 148 -11.97 31.45 1.38
CA ARG A 148 -12.43 30.80 2.58
C ARG A 148 -11.63 31.48 3.67
N THR A 149 -12.31 32.36 4.39
CA THR A 149 -11.96 32.72 5.76
C THR A 149 -11.42 31.47 6.41
N TYR A 150 -10.15 31.53 6.83
CA TYR A 150 -9.39 30.41 7.39
C TYR A 150 -10.17 29.86 8.59
N ALA A 151 -11.08 28.91 8.36
CA ALA A 151 -11.33 27.89 9.35
C ALA A 151 -9.96 27.22 9.57
N PRO A 152 -9.53 27.01 10.82
CA PRO A 152 -8.22 26.44 11.10
C PRO A 152 -8.06 25.19 10.23
N ARG A 153 -6.89 25.08 9.58
CA ARG A 153 -6.46 23.88 8.84
C ARG A 153 -7.00 22.68 9.61
N PRO A 154 -7.82 21.77 9.04
CA PRO A 154 -7.83 20.43 9.59
C PRO A 154 -6.36 20.02 9.54
N ALA A 155 -5.77 19.85 10.73
CA ALA A 155 -4.40 19.40 10.88
C ALA A 155 -4.18 18.29 9.85
N VAL A 156 -3.06 18.34 9.11
CA VAL A 156 -2.60 17.31 8.16
C VAL A 156 -3.27 16.01 8.56
N ARG A 157 -4.35 15.62 7.84
CA ARG A 157 -5.25 14.56 8.29
C ARG A 157 -4.35 13.39 8.57
N SER A 158 -4.21 13.04 9.85
CA SER A 158 -3.07 12.26 10.33
C SER A 158 -3.07 10.99 9.51
N ALA A 159 -2.09 10.87 8.61
CA ALA A 159 -1.97 9.74 7.71
C ALA A 159 -2.17 8.50 8.57
N VAL A 160 -3.23 7.75 8.29
CA VAL A 160 -3.58 6.58 9.07
C VAL A 160 -2.63 5.45 8.67
N VAL A 161 -1.37 5.64 9.04
CA VAL A 161 -0.35 4.60 9.04
C VAL A 161 -0.87 3.56 10.02
N LEU A 162 -0.88 2.29 9.62
CA LEU A 162 -1.03 1.18 10.57
C LEU A 162 -0.07 1.46 11.71
N LEU A 163 -0.62 1.73 12.90
CA LEU A 163 0.12 2.23 14.05
C LEU A 163 1.39 1.41 14.21
N GLN A 164 2.52 2.11 14.41
CA GLN A 164 3.76 1.44 14.79
C GLN A 164 3.44 0.49 15.96
N PRO A 165 3.91 -0.76 15.91
CA PRO A 165 3.62 -1.74 16.94
C PRO A 165 4.07 -1.22 18.29
N ALA A 166 3.47 -1.77 19.34
CA ALA A 166 3.54 -1.19 20.65
C ALA A 166 4.95 -0.94 21.18
N ARG A 167 5.08 0.15 21.96
CA ARG A 167 6.34 0.55 22.61
C ARG A 167 6.59 -0.16 23.96
N ASP A 168 5.99 -1.34 24.16
CA ASP A 168 6.22 -2.14 25.36
C ASP A 168 7.65 -2.71 25.35
N THR A 169 8.35 -2.58 26.48
CA THR A 169 9.78 -2.95 26.57
C THR A 169 10.02 -4.44 26.36
N ARG A 170 9.12 -5.31 26.84
CA ARG A 170 9.24 -6.77 26.67
C ARG A 170 8.96 -7.17 25.22
N LEU A 171 7.94 -6.59 24.61
CA LEU A 171 7.64 -6.82 23.20
C LEU A 171 8.78 -6.34 22.30
N LEU A 172 9.31 -5.14 22.55
CA LEU A 172 10.46 -4.59 21.79
C LEU A 172 11.71 -5.48 21.94
N ALA A 173 12.00 -5.97 23.15
CA ALA A 173 13.12 -6.88 23.39
C ALA A 173 12.94 -8.21 22.63
N ALA A 174 11.75 -8.80 22.66
CA ALA A 174 11.46 -10.04 21.93
C ALA A 174 11.56 -9.84 20.41
N ALA A 175 11.04 -8.72 19.89
CA ALA A 175 11.16 -8.37 18.48
C ALA A 175 12.62 -8.13 18.06
N ALA A 176 13.45 -7.51 18.91
CA ALA A 176 14.87 -7.33 18.67
C ALA A 176 15.62 -8.68 18.65
N ALA A 177 15.30 -9.59 19.57
CA ALA A 177 15.86 -10.93 19.60
C ALA A 177 15.53 -11.73 18.33
N ARG A 178 14.27 -11.67 17.85
CA ARG A 178 13.90 -12.27 16.55
C ARG A 178 14.68 -11.68 15.40
N GLN A 179 14.80 -10.35 15.33
CA GLN A 179 15.55 -9.68 14.25
C GLN A 179 17.03 -10.09 14.26
N GLN A 180 17.63 -10.21 15.44
CA GLN A 180 19.00 -10.66 15.60
C GLN A 180 19.17 -12.11 15.14
N ALA A 181 18.30 -13.03 15.58
CA ALA A 181 18.32 -14.43 15.13
C ALA A 181 18.12 -14.56 13.61
N ALA A 182 17.28 -13.71 13.01
CA ALA A 182 17.10 -13.68 11.56
C ALA A 182 18.38 -13.23 10.82
N ARG A 183 19.10 -12.22 11.33
CA ARG A 183 20.38 -11.79 10.77
C ARG A 183 21.45 -12.87 10.88
N GLU A 184 21.50 -13.59 11.99
CA GLU A 184 22.42 -14.70 12.20
C GLU A 184 22.16 -15.83 11.20
N LEU A 185 20.89 -16.19 10.96
CA LEU A 185 20.53 -17.16 9.94
C LEU A 185 20.96 -16.72 8.53
N LEU A 186 20.74 -15.44 8.18
CA LEU A 186 21.19 -14.88 6.90
C LEU A 186 22.72 -14.91 6.76
N ALA A 187 23.48 -14.65 7.84
CA ALA A 187 24.93 -14.71 7.83
C ALA A 187 25.44 -16.13 7.55
N VAL A 188 24.88 -17.13 8.23
CA VAL A 188 25.20 -18.56 8.00
C VAL A 188 24.90 -18.97 6.56
N TRP A 189 23.77 -18.53 6.01
CA TRP A 189 23.42 -18.80 4.62
C TRP A 189 24.43 -18.24 3.62
N ARG A 190 24.83 -16.98 3.79
CA ARG A 190 25.83 -16.33 2.91
C ARG A 190 27.20 -17.00 2.97
N CYS A 191 27.62 -17.50 4.14
CA CYS A 191 28.86 -18.27 4.28
C CYS A 191 28.82 -19.58 3.48
N THR A 192 27.70 -20.32 3.57
CA THR A 192 27.54 -21.60 2.85
C THR A 192 27.51 -21.44 1.33
N GLU A 193 26.99 -20.33 0.81
CA GLU A 193 26.99 -20.04 -0.64
C GLU A 193 28.37 -19.63 -1.15
N ALA A 194 29.21 -19.01 -0.31
CA ALA A 194 30.57 -18.59 -0.65
C ALA A 194 31.62 -19.73 -0.62
N GLY A 195 31.19 -20.99 -0.61
CA GLY A 195 32.07 -22.16 -0.54
C GLY A 195 32.81 -22.32 0.80
N ARG A 196 32.47 -21.52 1.82
CA ARG A 196 32.97 -21.68 3.19
C ARG A 196 32.05 -22.68 3.88
N THR A 197 32.56 -23.88 4.12
CA THR A 197 31.84 -24.99 4.76
C THR A 197 31.47 -24.66 6.21
N GLU A 198 30.43 -23.85 6.43
CA GLU A 198 29.66 -23.97 7.66
C GLU A 198 28.78 -25.21 7.52
N ALA A 199 28.99 -26.19 8.41
CA ALA A 199 28.32 -27.48 8.35
C ALA A 199 26.78 -27.33 8.35
N PRO A 200 26.02 -28.25 7.72
CA PRO A 200 24.55 -28.29 7.79
C PRO A 200 23.97 -28.13 9.20
N SER A 201 24.73 -28.54 10.24
CA SER A 201 24.41 -28.34 11.65
C SER A 201 24.34 -26.87 12.08
N CYS A 202 25.19 -25.98 11.57
CA CYS A 202 25.17 -24.55 11.88
C CYS A 202 23.88 -23.88 11.36
N ARG A 203 23.46 -24.26 10.15
CA ARG A 203 22.20 -23.79 9.54
C ARG A 203 20.99 -24.26 10.33
N ALA A 204 20.94 -25.56 10.67
CA ALA A 204 19.86 -26.10 11.50
C ALA A 204 19.79 -25.42 12.87
N ALA A 205 20.93 -25.15 13.51
CA ALA A 205 21.00 -24.45 14.78
C ALA A 205 20.56 -22.97 14.67
N ALA A 206 20.92 -22.27 13.60
CA ALA A 206 20.45 -20.90 13.35
C ALA A 206 18.94 -20.84 13.08
N GLN A 207 18.41 -21.80 12.32
CA GLN A 207 16.97 -21.94 12.06
C GLN A 207 16.20 -22.22 13.36
N ALA A 208 16.70 -23.12 14.22
CA ALA A 208 16.12 -23.42 15.52
C ALA A 208 16.11 -22.20 16.46
N ARG A 209 17.19 -21.39 16.46
CA ARG A 209 17.24 -20.12 17.22
C ARG A 209 16.18 -19.13 16.75
N LEU A 210 16.01 -18.98 15.44
CA LEU A 210 14.95 -18.11 14.88
C LEU A 210 13.55 -18.62 15.24
N ALA A 211 13.33 -19.93 15.19
CA ALA A 211 12.07 -20.55 15.61
C ALA A 211 11.76 -20.25 17.08
N GLU A 212 12.73 -20.36 17.98
CA GLU A 212 12.52 -20.08 19.40
C GLU A 212 12.30 -18.58 19.68
N ALA A 213 13.01 -17.70 18.96
CA ALA A 213 12.77 -16.27 19.05
C ALA A 213 11.34 -15.90 18.60
N LEU A 214 10.83 -16.55 17.54
CA LEU A 214 9.45 -16.40 17.08
C LEU A 214 8.43 -16.86 18.14
N ARG A 215 8.65 -17.99 18.80
CA ARG A 215 7.79 -18.46 19.91
C ARG A 215 7.83 -17.53 21.12
N THR A 216 9.00 -16.97 21.41
CA THR A 216 9.18 -16.01 22.51
C THR A 216 8.42 -14.71 22.23
N GLU A 217 8.52 -14.18 21.01
CA GLU A 217 7.74 -13.01 20.59
C GLU A 217 6.23 -13.30 20.60
N ASP A 218 5.79 -14.49 20.18
CA ASP A 218 4.37 -14.90 20.25
C ASP A 218 3.82 -14.84 21.69
N LYS A 219 4.60 -15.31 22.67
CA LYS A 219 4.24 -15.23 24.10
C LYS A 219 4.19 -13.77 24.57
N ALA A 220 5.17 -12.95 24.17
CA ALA A 220 5.23 -11.54 24.54
C ALA A 220 4.05 -10.73 23.94
N VAL A 221 3.70 -10.97 22.68
CA VAL A 221 2.54 -10.36 22.02
C VAL A 221 1.26 -10.75 22.75
N ARG A 222 1.05 -12.04 23.05
CA ARG A 222 -0.15 -12.50 23.78
C ARG A 222 -0.26 -11.85 25.15
N ALA A 223 0.83 -11.75 25.90
CA ALA A 223 0.87 -11.08 27.20
C ALA A 223 0.55 -9.58 27.09
N TYR A 224 1.12 -8.90 26.08
CA TYR A 224 0.86 -7.48 25.83
C TYR A 224 -0.61 -7.22 25.47
N LEU A 225 -1.18 -8.01 24.55
CA LEU A 225 -2.57 -7.87 24.12
C LEU A 225 -3.58 -8.16 25.24
N ALA A 226 -3.23 -9.02 26.20
CA ALA A 226 -4.06 -9.27 27.38
C ALA A 226 -4.16 -8.05 28.31
N VAL A 227 -3.14 -7.19 28.33
CA VAL A 227 -3.09 -5.98 29.20
C VAL A 227 -3.71 -4.77 28.51
N ILE A 228 -3.35 -4.51 27.25
CA ILE A 228 -3.73 -3.29 26.50
C ILE A 228 -4.99 -3.54 25.62
N GLY A 229 -5.61 -4.71 25.73
CA GLY A 229 -6.79 -5.09 24.96
C GLY A 229 -7.84 -3.97 24.97
N GLY A 230 -8.41 -3.67 23.80
CA GLY A 230 -9.38 -2.57 23.68
C GLY A 230 -8.90 -1.36 22.88
N THR A 231 -7.59 -1.17 22.68
CA THR A 231 -7.05 0.01 21.98
C THR A 231 -6.80 -0.22 20.48
N THR A 232 -6.75 0.85 19.69
CA THR A 232 -6.36 0.81 18.27
C THR A 232 -4.92 0.32 18.08
N GLU A 233 -4.02 0.60 19.03
CA GLU A 233 -2.64 0.08 19.07
C GLU A 233 -2.60 -1.44 19.29
N ALA A 234 -3.43 -1.97 20.19
CA ALA A 234 -3.55 -3.41 20.40
C ALA A 234 -4.04 -4.11 19.12
N ALA A 235 -5.06 -3.56 18.46
CA ALA A 235 -5.57 -4.12 17.20
C ALA A 235 -4.51 -4.09 16.08
N ALA A 236 -3.75 -3.00 15.94
CA ALA A 236 -2.66 -2.91 14.97
C ALA A 236 -1.53 -3.92 15.28
N THR A 237 -1.19 -4.09 16.56
CA THR A 237 -0.19 -5.06 17.01
C THR A 237 -0.63 -6.50 16.72
N GLU A 238 -1.90 -6.82 16.97
CA GLU A 238 -2.50 -8.11 16.67
C GLU A 238 -2.47 -8.42 15.17
N ILE A 239 -2.92 -7.49 14.32
CA ILE A 239 -2.88 -7.63 12.86
C ILE A 239 -1.45 -7.86 12.37
N TYR A 240 -0.48 -7.08 12.88
CA TYR A 240 0.92 -7.24 12.52
C TYR A 240 1.41 -8.66 12.84
N TRP A 241 1.15 -9.11 14.06
CA TRP A 241 1.62 -10.41 14.52
C TRP A 241 0.98 -11.56 13.76
N LEU A 242 -0.34 -11.53 13.56
CA LEU A 242 -1.08 -12.53 12.81
C LEU A 242 -0.63 -12.58 11.33
N ALA A 243 -0.34 -11.43 10.71
CA ALA A 243 0.19 -11.38 9.35
C ALA A 243 1.57 -12.07 9.25
N LEU A 244 2.48 -11.78 10.18
CA LEU A 244 3.79 -12.44 10.25
C LEU A 244 3.67 -13.94 10.50
N LYS A 245 2.85 -14.33 11.48
CA LYS A 245 2.61 -15.74 11.84
C LYS A 245 2.06 -16.53 10.66
N ARG A 246 1.10 -15.95 9.92
CA ARG A 246 0.56 -16.52 8.68
C ARG A 246 1.63 -16.64 7.59
N GLN A 247 2.49 -15.64 7.42
CA GLN A 247 3.58 -15.70 6.44
C GLN A 247 4.57 -16.84 6.78
N VAL A 248 4.96 -16.99 8.05
CA VAL A 248 5.79 -18.09 8.52
C VAL A 248 5.11 -19.45 8.30
N ALA A 249 3.84 -19.56 8.68
CA ALA A 249 3.05 -20.79 8.53
C ALA A 249 2.93 -21.27 7.07
N ARG A 250 2.83 -20.32 6.12
CA ARG A 250 2.81 -20.60 4.67
C ARG A 250 4.17 -20.98 4.09
N GLY A 251 5.25 -20.97 4.89
CA GLY A 251 6.61 -21.13 4.39
C GLY A 251 7.05 -19.94 3.53
N GLY A 252 6.52 -18.73 3.80
CA GLY A 252 6.77 -17.54 2.98
C GLY A 252 8.22 -17.04 2.96
N PHE A 253 9.12 -17.70 3.70
CA PHE A 253 10.56 -17.47 3.70
C PHE A 253 11.36 -18.64 3.09
N GLY A 254 10.67 -19.61 2.45
CA GLY A 254 11.29 -20.83 1.92
C GLY A 254 11.79 -21.80 3.00
N LEU A 255 11.48 -21.52 4.27
CA LEU A 255 11.89 -22.31 5.42
C LEU A 255 10.69 -22.69 6.28
N GLU A 256 10.75 -23.89 6.83
CA GLU A 256 9.85 -24.33 7.89
C GLU A 256 10.43 -23.92 9.25
N LEU A 257 10.01 -22.76 9.76
CA LEU A 257 10.52 -22.22 11.02
C LEU A 257 9.74 -22.76 12.22
N VAL A 258 8.41 -22.71 12.16
CA VAL A 258 7.53 -23.06 13.28
C VAL A 258 6.42 -24.00 12.77
N PRO A 259 6.67 -25.32 12.73
CA PRO A 259 5.75 -26.32 12.16
C PRO A 259 4.33 -26.24 12.72
N GLU A 260 4.20 -26.03 14.04
CA GLU A 260 2.91 -25.95 14.73
C GLU A 260 2.02 -24.79 14.25
N TRP A 261 2.60 -23.75 13.64
CA TRP A 261 1.81 -22.66 13.05
C TRP A 261 1.21 -23.04 11.70
N ARG A 262 1.76 -24.04 11.00
CA ARG A 262 1.21 -24.53 9.73
C ARG A 262 -0.13 -25.23 9.93
N GLU A 263 -0.27 -25.99 11.02
CA GLU A 263 -1.50 -26.68 11.38
C GLU A 263 -2.65 -25.71 11.70
N THR A 264 -2.32 -24.52 12.20
CA THR A 264 -3.29 -23.47 12.55
C THR A 264 -3.58 -22.50 11.40
N LEU A 265 -3.04 -22.74 10.20
CA LEU A 265 -3.15 -21.81 9.07
C LEU A 265 -4.59 -21.42 8.69
N PRO A 266 -5.59 -22.33 8.66
CA PRO A 266 -6.98 -21.95 8.41
C PRO A 266 -7.53 -21.00 9.49
N GLY A 267 -7.20 -21.26 10.76
CA GLY A 267 -7.57 -20.41 11.90
C GLY A 267 -6.92 -19.03 11.83
N LEU A 268 -5.64 -18.95 11.47
CA LEU A 268 -4.92 -17.67 11.35
C LEU A 268 -5.54 -16.71 10.33
N ARG A 269 -6.13 -17.21 9.24
CA ARG A 269 -6.83 -16.35 8.27
C ARG A 269 -8.08 -15.73 8.90
N ALA A 270 -8.89 -16.55 9.58
CA ALA A 270 -10.11 -16.10 10.24
C ALA A 270 -9.80 -15.13 11.39
N GLU A 271 -8.78 -15.43 12.19
CA GLU A 271 -8.28 -14.54 13.26
C GLU A 271 -7.81 -13.19 12.70
N LEU A 272 -7.06 -13.20 11.59
CA LEU A 272 -6.59 -11.98 10.94
C LEU A 272 -7.75 -11.15 10.38
N SER A 273 -8.72 -11.79 9.72
CA SER A 273 -9.96 -11.13 9.27
C SER A 273 -10.71 -10.50 10.45
N ALA A 274 -10.89 -11.25 11.53
CA ALA A 274 -11.57 -10.75 12.74
C ALA A 274 -10.81 -9.58 13.40
N ALA A 275 -9.47 -9.61 13.42
CA ALA A 275 -8.65 -8.52 13.93
C ALA A 275 -8.82 -7.24 13.11
N TYR A 276 -8.84 -7.35 11.77
CA TYR A 276 -9.19 -6.23 10.90
C TYR A 276 -10.62 -5.74 11.17
N GLY A 277 -11.61 -6.64 11.26
CA GLY A 277 -13.00 -6.28 11.57
C GLY A 277 -13.13 -5.47 12.87
N ARG A 278 -12.42 -5.87 13.94
CA ARG A 278 -12.35 -5.13 15.20
C ARG A 278 -11.72 -3.74 15.03
N LEU A 279 -10.63 -3.65 14.26
CA LEU A 279 -9.98 -2.35 13.96
C LEU A 279 -10.94 -1.42 13.21
N VAL A 280 -11.65 -1.93 12.20
CA VAL A 280 -12.64 -1.16 11.43
C VAL A 280 -13.78 -0.67 12.32
N ALA A 281 -14.36 -1.55 13.13
CA ALA A 281 -15.46 -1.19 14.03
C ALA A 281 -15.06 -0.08 15.01
N ARG A 282 -13.83 -0.12 15.54
CA ARG A 282 -13.30 0.95 16.41
C ARG A 282 -13.09 2.26 15.65
N TRP A 283 -12.50 2.20 14.46
CA TRP A 283 -12.30 3.40 13.66
C TRP A 283 -13.59 4.10 13.26
N GLN A 284 -14.66 3.34 12.99
CA GLN A 284 -15.98 3.91 12.73
C GLN A 284 -16.55 4.68 13.93
N GLN A 285 -16.10 4.38 15.16
CA GLN A 285 -16.48 5.13 16.37
C GLN A 285 -15.60 6.37 16.58
N GLU A 286 -14.33 6.32 16.19
CA GLU A 286 -13.34 7.38 16.43
C GLU A 286 -13.25 8.43 15.30
N ARG A 287 -13.75 8.12 14.10
CA ARG A 287 -13.56 8.94 12.89
C ARG A 287 -14.84 9.09 12.06
N SER A 288 -14.80 10.02 11.10
CA SER A 288 -15.86 10.12 10.09
C SER A 288 -15.96 8.83 9.27
N ALA A 289 -17.19 8.37 9.02
CA ALA A 289 -17.47 7.10 8.35
C ALA A 289 -16.76 6.95 6.99
N GLY A 290 -16.64 8.04 6.23
CA GLY A 290 -16.01 8.05 4.90
C GLY A 290 -14.50 7.80 4.92
N GLU A 291 -13.76 8.39 5.88
CA GLU A 291 -12.31 8.23 5.96
C GLU A 291 -11.92 6.81 6.39
N GLY A 292 -12.64 6.25 7.37
CA GLY A 292 -12.45 4.88 7.82
C GLY A 292 -12.71 3.87 6.70
N ALA A 293 -13.85 3.97 6.00
CA ALA A 293 -14.20 3.06 4.92
C ALA A 293 -13.18 3.09 3.75
N ARG A 294 -12.67 4.27 3.38
CA ARG A 294 -11.62 4.40 2.34
C ARG A 294 -10.31 3.71 2.74
N GLN A 295 -9.86 3.86 3.98
CA GLN A 295 -8.64 3.20 4.43
C GLN A 295 -8.78 1.68 4.39
N VAL A 296 -9.94 1.17 4.80
CA VAL A 296 -10.24 -0.27 4.77
C VAL A 296 -10.24 -0.79 3.34
N LEU A 297 -10.96 -0.14 2.41
CA LEU A 297 -10.93 -0.52 0.99
C LEU A 297 -9.52 -0.53 0.41
N THR A 298 -8.66 0.38 0.88
CA THR A 298 -7.26 0.42 0.44
C THR A 298 -6.48 -0.80 0.93
N TRP A 299 -6.67 -1.24 2.18
CA TRP A 299 -6.09 -2.50 2.66
C TRP A 299 -6.63 -3.72 1.92
N CYS A 300 -7.91 -3.71 1.54
CA CYS A 300 -8.52 -4.76 0.74
C CYS A 300 -7.89 -4.82 -0.66
N TYR A 301 -7.66 -3.66 -1.28
CA TYR A 301 -6.98 -3.54 -2.55
C TYR A 301 -5.55 -4.11 -2.50
N TRP A 302 -4.80 -3.86 -1.42
CA TRP A 302 -3.47 -4.45 -1.23
C TRP A 302 -3.48 -5.92 -0.81
N GLY A 303 -4.65 -6.52 -0.56
CA GLY A 303 -4.76 -7.90 -0.08
C GLY A 303 -4.34 -8.10 1.37
N LEU A 304 -4.24 -7.01 2.15
CA LEU A 304 -3.83 -7.05 3.56
C LEU A 304 -4.97 -7.55 4.47
N TYR A 305 -6.22 -7.20 4.17
CA TYR A 305 -7.40 -7.63 4.91
C TYR A 305 -8.02 -8.88 4.24
N PRO A 306 -7.81 -10.08 4.81
CA PRO A 306 -8.43 -11.30 4.29
C PRO A 306 -9.95 -11.23 4.44
N ASP A 307 -10.68 -11.72 3.44
CA ASP A 307 -12.16 -11.80 3.47
C ASP A 307 -12.83 -10.43 3.62
N CYS A 308 -12.16 -9.37 3.15
CA CYS A 308 -12.68 -8.02 3.21
C CYS A 308 -14.08 -7.89 2.56
N PRO A 309 -15.06 -7.28 3.27
CA PRO A 309 -16.40 -7.07 2.75
C PRO A 309 -16.45 -5.84 1.83
N GLN A 310 -15.74 -5.90 0.68
CA GLN A 310 -15.58 -4.75 -0.23
C GLN A 310 -16.92 -4.15 -0.67
N GLY A 311 -17.90 -5.00 -1.03
CA GLY A 311 -19.22 -4.55 -1.49
C GLY A 311 -19.98 -3.73 -0.44
N THR A 312 -19.98 -4.19 0.82
CA THR A 312 -20.62 -3.46 1.94
C THR A 312 -19.91 -2.14 2.23
N LEU A 313 -18.57 -2.13 2.17
CA LEU A 313 -17.78 -0.92 2.44
C LEU A 313 -17.92 0.13 1.33
N ALA A 314 -18.02 -0.29 0.07
CA ALA A 314 -18.23 0.62 -1.05
C ALA A 314 -19.58 1.36 -0.93
N GLN A 315 -20.63 0.68 -0.48
CA GLN A 315 -21.96 1.28 -0.27
C GLN A 315 -21.99 2.29 0.89
N ALA A 316 -21.10 2.15 1.87
CA ALA A 316 -21.02 3.05 3.02
C ALA A 316 -20.31 4.38 2.74
N LEU A 317 -19.70 4.54 1.56
CA LEU A 317 -18.99 5.76 1.21
C LEU A 317 -19.96 6.85 0.73
N PRO A 318 -19.90 8.07 1.31
CA PRO A 318 -20.75 9.15 0.89
C PRO A 318 -20.42 9.55 -0.55
N HIS A 319 -21.43 9.69 -1.41
CA HIS A 319 -21.24 10.29 -2.73
C HIS A 319 -21.00 11.81 -2.58
N GLN A 320 -19.74 12.26 -2.43
CA GLN A 320 -19.42 13.67 -2.56
C GLN A 320 -18.79 13.93 -3.94
N PRO A 321 -19.46 14.67 -4.85
CA PRO A 321 -19.00 14.88 -6.22
C PRO A 321 -17.71 15.73 -6.34
N HIS A 322 -17.07 16.09 -5.23
CA HIS A 322 -15.97 17.05 -5.17
C HIS A 322 -14.80 16.62 -4.25
N ASP A 323 -14.75 15.38 -3.76
CA ASP A 323 -13.57 14.84 -3.05
C ASP A 323 -12.68 14.04 -4.03
N PRO A 324 -11.36 14.29 -4.10
CA PRO A 324 -10.44 13.51 -4.95
C PRO A 324 -10.43 12.01 -4.70
N LEU A 325 -10.93 11.59 -3.54
CA LEU A 325 -11.05 10.20 -3.15
C LEU A 325 -12.40 9.56 -3.53
N ASP A 326 -13.43 10.35 -3.89
CA ASP A 326 -14.77 9.81 -4.26
C ASP A 326 -14.88 9.40 -5.73
N LEU A 327 -13.92 9.79 -6.56
CA LEU A 327 -13.86 9.43 -7.98
C LEU A 327 -13.66 7.93 -8.23
N VAL A 328 -13.33 7.16 -7.19
CA VAL A 328 -13.14 5.70 -7.24
C VAL A 328 -14.39 4.94 -6.79
N VAL A 329 -15.17 5.55 -5.90
CA VAL A 329 -16.41 4.94 -5.39
C VAL A 329 -17.48 4.97 -6.49
N LEU A 330 -17.40 5.96 -7.38
CA LEU A 330 -18.17 5.98 -8.61
C LEU A 330 -17.53 5.06 -9.64
N GLN A 331 -18.05 3.83 -9.67
CA GLN A 331 -18.22 2.95 -10.83
C GLN A 331 -17.20 1.81 -11.03
N GLU A 332 -17.55 0.66 -10.45
CA GLU A 332 -17.29 -0.69 -11.00
C GLU A 332 -18.16 -0.96 -12.27
N GLY A 333 -18.46 0.07 -13.04
CA GLY A 333 -19.36 0.02 -14.20
C GLY A 333 -19.35 1.36 -14.95
N ASP A 334 -18.41 1.47 -15.88
CA ASP A 334 -18.00 2.65 -16.67
C ASP A 334 -17.52 3.84 -15.82
N PRO A 335 -16.27 4.35 -15.97
CA PRO A 335 -15.97 5.69 -15.45
C PRO A 335 -16.94 6.69 -16.10
N PRO A 336 -17.10 7.92 -15.57
CA PRO A 336 -17.64 9.00 -16.38
C PRO A 336 -16.75 9.06 -17.63
N ARG A 337 -17.25 8.53 -18.75
CA ARG A 337 -16.68 8.73 -20.07
C ARG A 337 -16.79 10.23 -20.26
N LEU A 338 -15.73 10.96 -19.90
CA LEU A 338 -15.57 12.36 -20.22
C LEU A 338 -15.73 12.42 -21.73
N GLY A 339 -16.93 12.83 -22.16
CA GLY A 339 -17.49 12.51 -23.45
C GLY A 339 -16.58 12.97 -24.57
N TYR A 340 -15.71 12.07 -25.01
CA TYR A 340 -15.00 12.21 -26.26
C TYR A 340 -15.88 11.50 -27.28
N ARG A 341 -16.91 12.18 -27.78
CA ARG A 341 -17.34 11.89 -29.15
C ARG A 341 -16.13 12.22 -29.99
N GLY A 342 -15.50 11.20 -30.56
CA GLY A 342 -14.57 11.43 -31.65
C GLY A 342 -15.35 12.21 -32.68
N ASP A 343 -14.92 13.44 -32.95
CA ASP A 343 -15.26 14.08 -34.21
C ASP A 343 -14.65 13.16 -35.28
N GLY A 344 -15.52 12.32 -35.85
CA GLY A 344 -15.25 11.64 -37.10
C GLY A 344 -15.06 12.73 -38.13
N GLY A 345 -13.79 12.98 -38.45
CA GLY A 345 -13.42 13.72 -39.65
C GLY A 345 -13.85 12.94 -40.89
N GLU A 346 -14.32 13.70 -41.85
CA GLU A 346 -14.83 13.39 -43.19
C GLU A 346 -14.05 12.32 -43.97
#